data_AF-A0A938D2D8-F1
#
_entry.id   AF-A0A938D2D8-F1
#
_cell.length_a   1.000
_cell.length_b   1.000
_cell.length_c   1.000
_cell.angle_alpha   90.00
_cell.angle_beta   90.00
_cell.angle_gamma   90.00
#
_symmetry.space_group_name_H-M   'P 1'
#
loop_
_entity.id
_entity.type
_entity.pdbx_description
1 polymer ?
#
loop_
_entity_poly.entity_id
_entity_poly.type
_entity_poly.pdbx_seq_one_letter_code
_entity_poly.pdbx_strand_id
1 'polypeptide(L)'
;MKAVVLGCGTSTGVPRLGGETGVDWGDCDPDEPRNQRSRVSILVESNEGRRLLVDTSTDCRSQLLACGVARIDAVFWTHDH
;
A
#
# COMPACT_ATOMS: atom_id res chain seq x y z
N MET A 1 -17.55 -10.46 1.51
CA MET A 1 -16.09 -10.42 1.31
C MET A 1 -15.74 -8.97 1.04
N LYS A 2 -14.67 -8.46 1.65
CA LYS A 2 -14.21 -7.08 1.50
C LYS A 2 -12.76 -7.08 1.04
N ALA A 3 -12.44 -6.28 0.04
CA ALA A 3 -11.07 -6.00 -0.37
C ALA A 3 -10.74 -4.56 0.00
N VAL A 4 -9.56 -4.35 0.59
CA VAL A 4 -9.03 -3.03 0.94
C VAL A 4 -7.74 -2.82 0.18
N VAL A 5 -7.66 -1.72 -0.56
CA VAL A 5 -6.40 -1.27 -1.17
C VAL A 5 -5.57 -0.61 -0.08
N LEU A 6 -4.48 -1.27 0.30
CA LEU A 6 -3.51 -0.73 1.27
C LEU A 6 -2.53 0.21 0.59
N GLY A 7 -2.16 -0.09 -0.65
CA GLY A 7 -1.36 0.76 -1.51
C GLY A 7 -1.61 0.45 -2.98
N CYS A 8 -1.38 1.45 -3.84
CA CYS A 8 -1.61 1.37 -5.29
C CYS A 8 -0.50 2.06 -6.09
N GLY A 9 0.64 2.35 -5.45
CA GLY A 9 1.83 2.90 -6.08
C GLY A 9 2.66 1.82 -6.78
N THR A 10 3.65 2.28 -7.56
CA THR A 10 4.67 1.42 -8.17
C THR A 10 5.62 0.86 -7.09
N SER A 11 6.68 0.17 -7.50
CA SER A 11 7.73 -0.33 -6.60
C SER A 11 8.37 0.75 -5.71
N THR A 12 8.31 2.01 -6.12
CA THR A 12 8.88 3.16 -5.40
C THR A 12 7.85 4.04 -4.70
N GLY A 13 6.56 3.76 -4.87
CA GLY A 13 5.49 4.67 -4.44
C GLY A 13 5.42 5.97 -5.24
N VAL A 14 4.54 6.88 -4.81
CA VAL A 14 4.40 8.25 -5.31
C VAL A 14 4.20 9.20 -4.12
N PRO A 15 4.98 10.29 -4.00
CA PRO A 15 6.10 10.68 -4.86
C PRO A 15 7.31 9.74 -4.72
N ARG A 16 8.17 9.72 -5.74
CA ARG A 16 9.46 9.03 -5.71
C ARG A 16 10.50 9.92 -5.02
N LEU A 17 11.56 9.28 -4.52
CA LEU A 17 12.81 9.99 -4.23
C LEU A 17 13.43 10.45 -5.55
N GLY A 18 13.70 11.75 -5.69
CA GLY A 18 14.28 12.32 -6.92
C GLY A 18 13.85 13.77 -7.17
N GLY A 19 14.17 14.31 -8.34
CA GLY A 19 13.86 15.69 -8.69
C GLY A 19 14.78 16.74 -8.05
N GLU A 20 14.60 18.02 -8.41
CA GLU A 20 15.45 19.13 -7.94
C GLU A 20 15.31 19.38 -6.42
N THR A 21 14.15 19.06 -5.85
CA THR A 21 13.81 19.29 -4.44
C THR A 21 13.88 18.02 -3.58
N GLY A 22 14.26 16.88 -4.17
CA GLY A 22 14.25 15.57 -3.52
C GLY A 22 12.88 14.88 -3.50
N VAL A 23 11.84 15.50 -4.10
CA VAL A 23 10.52 14.92 -4.31
C VAL A 23 10.16 14.92 -5.80
N ASP A 24 9.87 13.75 -6.36
CA ASP A 24 9.44 13.59 -7.76
C ASP A 24 8.02 13.03 -7.85
N TRP A 25 7.08 13.87 -8.25
CA TRP A 25 5.68 13.51 -8.46
C TRP A 25 5.39 12.98 -9.88
N GLY A 26 6.34 13.08 -10.81
CA GLY A 26 6.07 12.94 -12.24
C GLY A 26 4.93 13.87 -12.66
N ASP A 27 3.94 13.33 -13.35
CA ASP A 27 2.75 14.06 -13.81
C ASP A 27 1.62 14.12 -12.78
N CYS A 28 1.82 13.61 -11.56
CA CYS A 28 0.79 13.65 -10.53
C CYS A 28 0.68 15.05 -9.90
N ASP A 29 -0.55 15.50 -9.68
CA ASP A 29 -0.83 16.71 -8.91
C ASP A 29 -0.46 16.49 -7.42
N PRO A 30 0.49 17.26 -6.85
CA PRO A 30 0.89 17.14 -5.44
C PRO A 30 -0.20 17.58 -4.46
N ASP A 31 -1.19 18.37 -4.90
CA ASP A 31 -2.27 18.89 -4.06
C ASP A 31 -3.48 17.95 -4.02
N GLU A 32 -3.54 16.92 -4.88
CA GLU A 32 -4.55 15.86 -4.83
C GLU A 32 -4.11 14.72 -3.91
N PRO A 33 -4.72 14.54 -2.72
CA PRO A 33 -4.24 13.60 -1.71
C PRO A 33 -4.24 12.13 -2.17
N ARG A 34 -5.07 11.75 -3.15
CA ARG A 34 -5.08 10.39 -3.73
C ARG A 34 -3.83 10.07 -4.56
N ASN A 35 -3.03 11.07 -4.90
CA ASN A 35 -1.78 10.88 -5.61
C ASN A 35 -0.63 10.46 -4.68
N GLN A 36 -0.79 10.61 -3.36
CA GLN A 36 0.15 10.02 -2.42
C GLN A 36 -0.11 8.52 -2.28
N ARG A 37 0.78 7.70 -2.84
CA ARG A 37 0.57 6.25 -2.99
C ARG A 37 1.74 5.48 -2.40
N SER A 38 1.47 4.66 -1.39
CA SER A 38 2.40 3.62 -0.92
C SER A 38 2.51 2.49 -1.95
N ARG A 39 3.54 1.67 -1.85
CA ARG A 39 3.75 0.48 -2.69
C ARG A 39 2.53 -0.44 -2.65
N VAL A 40 2.27 -1.11 -3.76
CA VAL A 40 1.11 -1.99 -3.92
C VAL A 40 1.00 -3.04 -2.80
N SER A 41 -0.21 -3.16 -2.23
CA SER A 41 -0.62 -4.23 -1.32
C SER A 41 -2.14 -4.17 -1.16
N ILE A 42 -2.77 -5.33 -0.90
CA ILE A 42 -4.19 -5.40 -0.56
C ILE A 42 -4.42 -6.27 0.68
N LEU A 43 -5.51 -5.98 1.38
CA LEU A 43 -6.05 -6.84 2.44
C LEU A 43 -7.39 -7.42 1.98
N VAL A 44 -7.53 -8.74 2.05
CA VAL A 44 -8.80 -9.43 1.79
C VAL A 44 -9.39 -9.91 3.11
N GLU A 45 -10.62 -9.50 3.40
CA GLU A 45 -11.37 -9.91 4.58
C GLU A 45 -12.56 -10.79 4.17
N SER A 46 -12.60 -12.01 4.69
CA SER A 46 -13.72 -12.94 4.55
C SER A 46 -14.96 -12.46 5.31
N ASN A 47 -16.12 -13.09 5.07
CA ASN A 47 -17.34 -12.79 5.85
C ASN A 47 -17.20 -13.19 7.32
N GLU A 48 -16.32 -14.16 7.62
CA GLU A 48 -16.03 -14.68 8.95
C GLU A 48 -14.94 -13.86 9.69
N GLY A 49 -14.47 -12.75 9.10
CA GLY A 49 -13.47 -11.87 9.70
C GLY A 49 -12.02 -12.37 9.64
N ARG A 50 -11.74 -13.42 8.85
CA ARG A 50 -10.37 -13.81 8.49
C ARG A 50 -9.74 -12.82 7.52
N ARG A 51 -8.46 -12.51 7.74
CA ARG A 51 -7.69 -11.51 7.00
C ARG A 51 -6.48 -12.12 6.30
N LEU A 52 -6.47 -12.04 4.97
CA LEU A 52 -5.32 -12.38 4.13
C LEU A 52 -4.63 -11.09 3.69
N LEU A 53 -3.37 -10.93 4.07
CA LEU A 53 -2.51 -9.87 3.53
C LEU A 53 -1.87 -10.36 2.23
N VAL A 54 -1.99 -9.57 1.16
CA VAL A 54 -1.32 -9.82 -0.12
C VAL A 54 -0.15 -8.86 -0.23
N ASP A 55 1.05 -9.42 -0.30
CA ASP A 55 2.35 -8.75 -0.30
C ASP A 55 2.66 -7.91 0.96
N THR A 56 3.86 -8.13 1.52
CA THR A 56 4.38 -7.39 2.68
C THR A 56 5.31 -6.28 2.21
N SER A 57 4.75 -5.22 1.64
CA SER A 57 5.52 -4.07 1.14
C SER A 57 6.39 -3.43 2.24
N THR A 58 7.38 -2.61 1.89
CA THR A 58 8.14 -1.83 2.89
C THR A 58 7.25 -0.82 3.63
N ASP A 59 6.08 -0.49 3.07
CA ASP A 59 5.07 0.37 3.68
C ASP A 59 4.08 -0.43 4.56
N CYS A 60 4.22 -1.76 4.69
CA CYS A 60 3.25 -2.62 5.36
C CYS A 60 2.86 -2.13 6.76
N ARG A 61 3.83 -1.67 7.57
CA ARG A 61 3.54 -1.13 8.90
C ARG A 61 2.64 0.11 8.83
N SER A 62 2.96 1.09 7.98
CA SER A 62 2.16 2.33 7.88
C SER A 62 0.79 2.04 7.28
N GLN A 63 0.72 1.14 6.30
CA GLN A 63 -0.52 0.66 5.68
C GLN A 63 -1.47 0.01 6.70
N LEU A 64 -0.99 -0.94 7.50
CA LEU A 64 -1.80 -1.62 8.52
C LEU A 64 -2.24 -0.66 9.64
N LEU A 65 -1.38 0.26 10.06
CA LEU A 65 -1.71 1.29 11.05
C LEU A 65 -2.79 2.25 10.53
N ALA A 66 -2.66 2.74 9.29
CA ALA A 66 -3.63 3.66 8.68
C ALA A 66 -5.01 3.01 8.53
N CYS A 67 -5.08 1.70 8.32
CA CYS A 67 -6.34 0.95 8.24
C CYS A 67 -6.82 0.36 9.58
N GLY A 68 -6.11 0.58 10.69
CA GLY A 68 -6.48 0.03 12.00
C GLY A 68 -6.46 -1.50 12.07
N VAL A 69 -5.57 -2.15 11.31
CA VAL A 69 -5.50 -3.61 11.22
C VAL A 69 -4.57 -4.16 12.30
N ALA A 70 -5.14 -4.77 13.33
CA ALA A 70 -4.38 -5.30 14.48
C ALA A 70 -3.92 -6.76 14.32
N ARG A 71 -4.47 -7.51 13.35
CA ARG A 71 -4.18 -8.94 13.14
C ARG A 71 -4.35 -9.33 11.68
N ILE A 72 -3.49 -10.24 11.21
CA ILE A 72 -3.58 -10.95 9.94
C ILE A 72 -3.58 -12.45 10.24
N ASP A 73 -4.32 -13.23 9.45
CA ASP A 73 -4.43 -14.69 9.60
C ASP A 73 -3.47 -15.43 8.67
N ALA A 74 -3.16 -14.84 7.51
CA ALA A 74 -2.24 -15.41 6.52
C ALA A 74 -1.60 -14.31 5.66
N VAL A 75 -0.50 -14.68 4.99
CA VAL A 75 0.19 -13.85 3.98
C VAL A 75 0.23 -14.62 2.67
N PHE A 76 -0.03 -13.93 1.56
CA PHE A 76 0.19 -14.42 0.21
C PHE A 76 1.17 -13.48 -0.49
N TRP A 77 2.32 -14.01 -0.92
CA TRP A 77 3.28 -13.28 -1.74
C TRP A 77 3.06 -13.58 -3.21
N THR A 78 3.02 -12.54 -4.02
CA THR A 78 2.84 -12.66 -5.47
C THR A 78 4.13 -13.11 -6.16
N HIS A 79 5.27 -12.55 -5.77
CA HIS A 79 6.61 -12.82 -6.30
C HIS A 79 7.70 -12.22 -5.38
N ASP A 80 8.97 -12.31 -5.77
CA ASP A 80 10.17 -12.00 -4.99
C ASP A 80 10.93 -10.73 -5.44
N HIS A 81 10.23 -9.69 -5.87
CA HIS A 81 10.80 -8.34 -6.06
C HIS A 81 10.89 -7.53 -4.75
#